data_AF-A0A844UBI7-F1
#
_entry.id   AF-A0A844UBI7-F1
#
_cell.length_a   1.000
_cell.length_b   1.000
_cell.length_c   1.000
_cell.angle_alpha   90.00
_cell.angle_beta   90.00
_cell.angle_gamma   90.00
#
_symmetry.space_group_name_H-M   'P 1'
#
loop_
_entity.id
_entity.type
_entity.pdbx_description
1 polymer ?
#
loop_
_entity_poly.entity_id
_entity_poly.type
_entity_poly.pdbx_seq_one_letter_code
_entity_poly.pdbx_strand_id
1 'polypeptide(L)'
;MVDFIKVMLPVKYQSILEGNSLLNFTENVNTTTGEIISNVKTAYYKNMKFEIYSSGNIFISGSLHKLYNQGEHNYNDFSIDDFLKTVLLLKSQFSIDACDCRLRCLEIGVNVVVPYEVDEVINHSILHRKVSFESKYHNAEGNYKQCVHSQYYIKLYNKTKHFKSRFSDVPDNLMRFEIKYRKMEKLNRIGIYSLNDLKRELFLNFKESLLLEWDNVLFYDFTTQIDHLKERERLKIERYDSLNFWDSLIQGTNENYKYHKGQLKKSIDKYSNNVQSEVSSLIGYKIDELIKETTLNDHLYIESNKVVSLTKKCIITNVNISMQRDASLLLSHSGLRYYFEKDINLYNRIKNEYLSYKWINSPMNVQIREIAHNIRNKASNTRVRNSKYYIPQQYNIVRELGV
;
A
#
# COMPACT_ATOMS: atom_id res chain seq x y z
N MET A 1 -0.94 -5.21 -2.51
CA MET A 1 -1.97 -6.20 -2.12
C MET A 1 -2.10 -6.36 -0.61
N VAL A 2 -1.02 -6.60 0.15
CA VAL A 2 -1.10 -6.57 1.63
C VAL A 2 -1.10 -5.11 2.09
N ASP A 3 -2.12 -4.68 2.83
CA ASP A 3 -2.20 -3.30 3.32
C ASP A 3 -1.93 -3.22 4.82
N PHE A 4 -2.94 -3.50 5.66
CA PHE A 4 -2.83 -3.42 7.11
C PHE A 4 -2.43 -4.75 7.76
N ILE A 5 -1.55 -4.68 8.76
CA ILE A 5 -1.26 -5.81 9.65
C ILE A 5 -1.47 -5.42 11.10
N LYS A 6 -1.80 -6.41 11.95
CA LYS A 6 -1.50 -6.38 13.38
C LYS A 6 -0.75 -7.66 13.73
N VAL A 7 0.46 -7.51 14.26
CA VAL A 7 1.31 -8.62 14.69
C VAL A 7 1.58 -8.53 16.18
N MET A 8 1.77 -9.69 16.80
CA MET A 8 2.26 -9.83 18.17
C MET A 8 3.72 -10.28 18.11
N LEU A 9 4.56 -9.65 18.92
CA LEU A 9 5.97 -10.00 19.06
C LEU A 9 6.26 -10.69 20.40
N PRO A 10 7.28 -11.55 20.47
CA PRO A 10 7.81 -12.06 21.73
C PRO A 10 8.38 -10.95 22.63
N VAL A 11 8.34 -11.17 23.95
CA VAL A 11 8.81 -10.20 24.96
C VAL A 11 10.28 -9.78 24.78
N LYS A 12 11.12 -10.62 24.14
CA LYS A 12 12.54 -10.31 23.86
C LYS A 12 12.75 -9.01 23.07
N TYR A 13 11.74 -8.54 22.35
CA TYR A 13 11.79 -7.29 21.58
C TYR A 13 11.61 -6.02 22.42
N GLN A 14 11.19 -6.13 23.69
CA GLN A 14 10.85 -4.96 24.51
C GLN A 14 12.01 -3.96 24.60
N SER A 15 13.16 -4.39 25.12
CA SER A 15 14.33 -3.51 25.31
C SER A 15 14.89 -2.98 23.99
N ILE A 16 14.80 -3.77 22.92
CA ILE A 16 15.23 -3.39 21.57
C ILE A 16 14.37 -2.23 21.05
N LEU A 17 13.05 -2.30 21.25
CA LEU A 17 12.12 -1.27 20.80
C LEU A 17 12.21 -0.03 21.69
N GLU A 18 12.24 -0.18 23.01
CA GLU A 18 12.37 0.96 23.95
C GLU A 18 13.70 1.71 23.78
N GLY A 19 14.78 1.00 23.40
CA GLY A 19 16.07 1.62 23.08
C GLY A 19 16.19 2.18 21.67
N ASN A 20 15.16 2.07 20.83
CA ASN A 20 15.22 2.50 19.44
C ASN A 20 14.99 4.00 19.30
N SER A 21 15.99 4.74 18.79
CA SER A 21 15.91 6.20 18.59
C SER A 21 14.78 6.69 17.68
N LEU A 22 14.19 5.83 16.85
CA LEU A 22 13.06 6.17 15.98
C LEU A 22 11.70 6.08 16.69
N LEU A 23 11.66 5.49 17.89
CA LEU A 23 10.45 5.23 18.64
C LEU A 23 10.44 6.04 19.93
N ASN A 24 9.61 7.08 19.97
CA ASN A 24 9.35 7.83 21.19
C ASN A 24 8.11 7.25 21.89
N PHE A 25 8.34 6.43 22.92
CA PHE A 25 7.26 5.82 23.70
C PHE A 25 6.66 6.82 24.69
N THR A 26 5.33 6.90 24.69
CA THR A 26 4.55 7.72 25.61
C THR A 26 3.63 6.85 26.46
N GLU A 27 3.34 7.35 27.66
CA GLU A 27 2.46 6.73 28.66
C GLU A 27 1.50 7.79 29.20
N ASN A 28 0.30 7.38 29.60
CA ASN A 28 -0.64 8.29 30.25
C ASN A 28 -0.36 8.30 31.75
N VAL A 29 -0.17 9.49 32.29
CA VAL A 29 0.09 9.73 33.72
C VAL A 29 -1.03 10.56 34.33
N ASN A 30 -1.28 10.35 35.62
CA ASN A 30 -2.09 11.25 36.43
C ASN A 30 -1.31 12.55 36.61
N THR A 31 -1.83 13.68 36.12
CA THR A 31 -1.13 14.96 36.19
C THR A 31 -1.01 15.53 37.59
N THR A 32 -1.82 15.04 38.54
CA THR A 32 -1.81 15.47 39.94
C THR A 32 -0.86 14.61 40.78
N THR A 33 -0.87 13.28 40.60
CA THR A 33 -0.08 12.35 41.43
C THR A 33 1.23 11.90 40.78
N GLY A 34 1.36 12.05 39.46
CA GLY A 34 2.48 11.50 38.69
C GLY A 34 2.41 9.99 38.44
N GLU A 35 1.37 9.31 38.94
CA GLU A 35 1.20 7.86 38.76
C GLU A 35 0.91 7.51 37.30
N ILE A 36 1.56 6.47 36.79
CA ILE A 36 1.29 5.93 35.47
C ILE A 36 -0.08 5.23 35.50
N ILE A 37 -1.03 5.75 34.73
CA ILE A 37 -2.38 5.19 34.60
C ILE A 37 -2.43 4.14 33.49
N SER A 38 -1.66 4.34 32.41
CA SER A 38 -1.69 3.44 31.26
C SER A 38 -1.01 2.11 31.55
N ASN A 39 -1.66 1.01 31.18
CA ASN A 39 -1.06 -0.32 31.15
C ASN A 39 -0.27 -0.60 29.85
N VAL A 40 -0.02 0.43 29.04
CA VAL A 40 0.60 0.31 27.72
C VAL A 40 1.45 1.54 27.40
N LYS A 41 2.67 1.29 26.92
CA LYS A 41 3.50 2.30 26.28
C LYS A 41 3.21 2.31 24.80
N THR A 42 3.01 3.49 24.21
CA THR A 42 2.73 3.62 22.78
C THR A 42 3.76 4.49 22.08
N ALA A 43 4.25 4.04 20.94
CA ALA A 43 5.04 4.85 20.02
C ALA A 43 4.43 4.80 18.62
N TYR A 44 4.62 5.87 17.87
CA TYR A 44 4.19 5.96 16.47
C TYR A 44 5.40 6.25 15.59
N TYR A 45 5.50 5.51 14.49
CA TYR A 45 6.46 5.78 13.44
C TYR A 45 5.72 5.76 12.10
N LYS A 46 5.58 6.94 11.49
CA LYS A 46 4.77 7.13 10.29
C LYS A 46 3.34 6.63 10.51
N ASN A 47 2.94 5.56 9.83
CA ASN A 47 1.63 4.92 9.99
C ASN A 47 1.64 3.67 10.90
N MET A 48 2.80 3.31 11.44
CA MET A 48 2.94 2.16 12.32
C MET A 48 2.79 2.58 13.78
N LYS A 49 1.98 1.84 14.52
CA LYS A 49 1.78 1.94 15.96
C LYS A 49 2.47 0.77 16.65
N PHE A 50 3.27 1.09 17.65
CA PHE A 50 3.96 0.14 18.53
C PHE A 50 3.33 0.24 19.91
N GLU A 51 2.95 -0.90 20.48
CA GLU A 51 2.27 -1.00 21.78
C GLU A 51 3.02 -2.02 22.64
N ILE A 52 3.53 -1.61 23.79
CA ILE A 52 4.19 -2.48 24.79
C ILE A 52 3.32 -2.47 26.04
N TYR A 53 2.63 -3.58 26.29
CA TYR A 53 1.78 -3.71 27.48
C TYR A 53 2.61 -4.14 28.69
N SER A 54 2.22 -3.68 29.88
CA SER A 54 2.84 -4.08 31.15
C SER A 54 2.77 -5.60 31.41
N SER A 55 1.82 -6.30 30.78
CA SER A 55 1.73 -7.77 30.76
C SER A 55 2.86 -8.48 29.98
N GLY A 56 3.73 -7.73 29.28
CA GLY A 56 4.77 -8.27 28.39
C GLY A 56 4.30 -8.54 26.96
N ASN A 57 3.01 -8.31 26.66
CA ASN A 57 2.52 -8.40 25.29
C ASN A 57 2.98 -7.20 24.46
N ILE A 58 3.58 -7.46 23.31
CA ILE A 58 4.03 -6.43 22.37
C ILE A 58 3.23 -6.55 21.08
N PHE A 59 2.67 -5.45 20.60
CA PHE A 59 1.95 -5.40 19.34
C PHE A 59 2.52 -4.32 18.43
N ILE A 60 2.51 -4.63 17.14
CA ILE A 60 2.77 -3.67 16.08
C ILE A 60 1.60 -3.73 15.11
N SER A 61 1.07 -2.56 14.75
CA SER A 61 -0.02 -2.48 13.80
C SER A 61 0.08 -1.25 12.89
N GLY A 62 -0.44 -1.36 11.68
CA GLY A 62 -0.40 -0.26 10.70
C GLY A 62 -0.44 -0.78 9.27
N SER A 63 -0.51 0.17 8.34
CA SER A 63 -0.46 -0.11 6.90
C SER A 63 1.00 -0.20 6.42
N LEU A 64 1.37 -1.38 5.93
CA LEU A 64 2.66 -1.62 5.28
C LEU A 64 2.77 -0.82 3.97
N HIS A 65 1.65 -0.67 3.24
CA HIS A 65 1.59 0.12 2.02
C HIS A 65 1.87 1.61 2.31
N LYS A 66 1.24 2.17 3.36
CA LYS A 66 1.56 3.53 3.82
C LYS A 66 3.00 3.61 4.30
N LEU A 67 3.50 2.63 5.05
CA LEU A 67 4.90 2.62 5.52
C LEU A 67 5.90 2.69 4.35
N TYR A 68 5.67 1.93 3.28
CA TYR A 68 6.42 2.00 2.03
C TYR A 68 6.42 3.42 1.44
N ASN A 69 5.22 4.03 1.38
CA ASN A 69 5.00 5.40 0.96
C ASN A 69 5.26 6.44 2.08
N GLN A 70 6.19 6.16 2.98
CA GLN A 70 6.63 7.08 4.04
C GLN A 70 5.55 7.57 5.03
N GLY A 71 4.39 6.92 5.07
CA GLY A 71 3.27 7.20 5.96
C GLY A 71 2.09 7.91 5.28
N GLU A 72 2.23 8.31 4.02
CA GLU A 72 1.35 9.30 3.40
C GLU A 72 0.09 8.70 2.78
N HIS A 73 0.24 7.67 1.93
CA HIS A 73 -0.87 7.18 1.10
C HIS A 73 -0.81 5.68 0.80
N ASN A 74 -1.93 5.14 0.30
CA ASN A 74 -2.06 3.75 -0.14
C ASN A 74 -2.93 3.62 -1.43
N TYR A 75 -2.95 4.63 -2.29
CA TYR A 75 -3.68 4.57 -3.56
C TYR A 75 -2.86 3.99 -4.72
N ASN A 76 -1.53 4.16 -4.70
CA ASN A 76 -0.64 3.63 -5.74
C ASN A 76 -0.53 2.10 -5.66
N ASP A 77 0.13 1.50 -6.64
CA ASP A 77 0.39 0.06 -6.63
C ASP A 77 1.39 -0.32 -5.53
N PHE A 78 1.17 -1.49 -4.93
CA PHE A 78 2.02 -2.08 -3.89
C PHE A 78 2.21 -3.56 -4.21
N SER A 79 3.28 -3.82 -4.94
CA SER A 79 3.63 -5.15 -5.44
C SER A 79 4.15 -6.07 -4.34
N ILE A 80 4.35 -7.34 -4.67
CA ILE A 80 5.04 -8.29 -3.77
C ILE A 80 6.44 -7.79 -3.43
N ASP A 81 7.16 -7.24 -4.40
CA ASP A 81 8.53 -6.77 -4.19
C ASP A 81 8.55 -5.57 -3.24
N ASP A 82 7.55 -4.68 -3.33
CA ASP A 82 7.41 -3.57 -2.39
C ASP A 82 7.04 -4.05 -0.97
N PHE A 83 6.19 -5.08 -0.87
CA PHE A 83 5.91 -5.75 0.40
C PHE A 83 7.18 -6.34 1.01
N LEU A 84 7.95 -7.12 0.25
CA LEU A 84 9.19 -7.75 0.74
C LEU A 84 10.23 -6.70 1.16
N LYS A 85 10.39 -5.60 0.39
CA LYS A 85 11.22 -4.45 0.77
C LYS A 85 10.75 -3.81 2.07
N THR A 86 9.43 -3.71 2.27
CA THR A 86 8.85 -3.15 3.50
C THR A 86 9.10 -4.06 4.71
N VAL A 87 9.02 -5.38 4.54
CA VAL A 87 9.38 -6.34 5.59
C VAL A 87 10.87 -6.23 5.95
N LEU A 88 11.75 -6.09 4.95
CA LEU A 88 13.18 -5.83 5.20
C LEU A 88 13.43 -4.50 5.91
N LEU A 89 12.62 -3.47 5.61
CA LEU A 89 12.67 -2.19 6.32
C LEU A 89 12.36 -2.38 7.81
N LEU A 90 11.34 -3.17 8.16
CA LEU A 90 11.03 -3.49 9.57
C LEU A 90 12.21 -4.15 10.29
N LYS A 91 12.89 -5.09 9.61
CA LYS A 91 14.11 -5.72 10.12
C LYS A 91 15.25 -4.72 10.31
N SER A 92 15.52 -3.88 9.32
CA SER A 92 16.64 -2.93 9.38
C SER A 92 16.43 -1.78 10.38
N GLN A 93 15.21 -1.26 10.51
CA GLN A 93 14.93 -0.09 11.35
C GLN A 93 14.62 -0.44 12.79
N PHE A 94 13.97 -1.58 13.03
CA PHE A 94 13.48 -1.96 14.35
C PHE A 94 14.07 -3.26 14.87
N SER A 95 14.98 -3.88 14.11
CA SER A 95 15.56 -5.19 14.41
C SER A 95 14.53 -6.31 14.56
N ILE A 96 13.35 -6.18 13.92
CA ILE A 96 12.25 -7.14 14.01
C ILE A 96 12.42 -8.23 12.97
N ASP A 97 12.47 -9.50 13.40
CA ASP A 97 12.42 -10.63 12.48
C ASP A 97 10.98 -11.00 12.10
N ALA A 98 10.73 -11.17 10.79
CA ALA A 98 9.42 -11.53 10.28
C ALA A 98 8.91 -12.88 10.80
N CYS A 99 9.81 -13.80 11.17
CA CYS A 99 9.46 -15.10 11.74
C CYS A 99 8.80 -14.96 13.12
N ASP A 100 9.20 -13.95 13.89
CA ASP A 100 8.66 -13.68 15.23
C ASP A 100 7.36 -12.85 15.18
N CYS A 101 7.01 -12.28 14.02
CA CYS A 101 5.81 -11.48 13.82
C CYS A 101 4.55 -12.34 13.70
N ARG A 102 3.99 -12.81 14.81
CA ARG A 102 2.75 -13.61 14.79
C ARG A 102 1.55 -12.76 14.39
N LEU A 103 0.90 -13.10 13.28
CA LEU A 103 -0.25 -12.35 12.76
C LEU A 103 -1.47 -12.48 13.69
N ARG A 104 -2.15 -11.35 13.88
CA ARG A 104 -3.40 -11.21 14.63
C ARG A 104 -4.50 -10.56 13.79
N CYS A 105 -4.12 -9.75 12.81
CA CYS A 105 -5.00 -9.19 11.80
C CYS A 105 -4.20 -9.04 10.51
N LEU A 106 -4.84 -9.29 9.38
CA LEU A 106 -4.29 -9.09 8.04
C LEU A 106 -5.37 -8.47 7.16
N GLU A 107 -5.03 -7.41 6.44
CA GLU A 107 -5.89 -6.79 5.45
C GLU A 107 -5.21 -6.90 4.09
N ILE A 108 -5.93 -7.51 3.15
CA ILE A 108 -5.53 -7.56 1.75
C ILE A 108 -6.51 -6.72 0.95
N GLY A 109 -6.01 -6.04 -0.07
CA GLY A 109 -6.84 -5.22 -0.94
C GLY A 109 -6.17 -4.88 -2.25
N VAL A 110 -6.99 -4.50 -3.21
CA VAL A 110 -6.59 -4.16 -4.57
C VAL A 110 -7.24 -2.85 -5.00
N ASN A 111 -6.44 -1.97 -5.59
CA ASN A 111 -6.89 -0.72 -6.19
C ASN A 111 -7.07 -0.94 -7.69
N VAL A 112 -8.27 -0.73 -8.21
CA VAL A 112 -8.58 -0.88 -9.64
C VAL A 112 -9.19 0.40 -10.16
N VAL A 113 -8.74 0.84 -11.34
CA VAL A 113 -9.40 1.91 -12.08
C VAL A 113 -10.56 1.27 -12.83
N VAL A 114 -11.78 1.68 -12.49
CA VAL A 114 -13.00 1.18 -13.15
C VAL A 114 -13.46 2.20 -14.20
N PRO A 115 -14.05 1.77 -15.33
CA PRO A 115 -14.55 2.69 -16.36
C PRO A 115 -15.92 3.31 -16.00
N TYR A 116 -16.28 3.27 -14.72
CA TYR A 116 -17.56 3.73 -14.18
C TYR A 116 -17.32 4.67 -13.01
N GLU A 117 -18.33 5.47 -12.66
CA GLU A 117 -18.30 6.20 -11.40
C GLU A 117 -18.22 5.22 -10.23
N VAL A 118 -17.18 5.34 -9.41
CA VAL A 118 -16.92 4.37 -8.32
C VAL A 118 -18.08 4.32 -7.33
N ASP A 119 -18.72 5.46 -7.07
CA ASP A 119 -19.85 5.51 -6.15
C ASP A 119 -21.05 4.74 -6.68
N GLU A 120 -21.26 4.66 -8.00
CA GLU A 120 -22.31 3.82 -8.60
C GLU A 120 -22.03 2.34 -8.34
N VAL A 121 -20.78 1.89 -8.53
CA VAL A 121 -20.36 0.51 -8.23
C VAL A 121 -20.54 0.18 -6.74
N ILE A 122 -20.17 1.10 -5.85
CA ILE A 122 -20.27 0.91 -4.40
C ILE A 122 -21.74 0.95 -3.95
N ASN A 123 -22.54 1.89 -4.43
CA ASN A 123 -23.93 2.08 -4.00
C ASN A 123 -24.81 0.89 -4.40
N HIS A 124 -24.57 0.31 -5.57
CA HIS A 124 -25.32 -0.86 -6.05
C HIS A 124 -24.72 -2.22 -5.61
N SER A 125 -23.68 -2.20 -4.77
CA SER A 125 -23.27 -3.37 -3.98
C SER A 125 -24.16 -3.48 -2.74
N ILE A 126 -25.14 -4.40 -2.79
CA ILE A 126 -26.26 -4.45 -1.82
C ILE A 126 -25.94 -5.37 -0.63
N LEU A 127 -25.63 -6.64 -0.92
CA LEU A 127 -25.35 -7.66 0.10
C LEU A 127 -24.03 -8.35 -0.19
N HIS A 128 -23.42 -8.93 0.84
CA HIS A 128 -22.39 -9.96 0.70
C HIS A 128 -22.77 -11.17 1.54
N ARG A 129 -23.02 -12.31 0.89
CA ARG A 129 -23.48 -13.56 1.55
C ARG A 129 -24.65 -13.34 2.52
N LYS A 130 -25.69 -12.63 2.08
CA LYS A 130 -26.90 -12.28 2.86
C LYS A 130 -26.70 -11.30 4.01
N VAL A 131 -25.52 -10.69 4.14
CA VAL A 131 -25.28 -9.61 5.09
C VAL A 131 -25.23 -8.30 4.31
N SER A 132 -25.94 -7.28 4.77
CA SER A 132 -25.99 -5.99 4.08
C SER A 132 -24.70 -5.20 4.21
N PHE A 133 -24.41 -4.40 3.18
CA PHE A 133 -23.37 -3.39 3.29
C PHE A 133 -23.88 -2.17 4.05
N GLU A 134 -23.08 -1.71 5.01
CA GLU A 134 -23.33 -0.50 5.78
C GLU A 134 -22.34 0.60 5.36
N SER A 135 -22.84 1.82 5.19
CA SER A 135 -21.99 3.00 5.04
C SER A 135 -21.31 3.34 6.37
N LYS A 136 -20.01 3.58 6.32
CA LYS A 136 -19.19 4.00 7.45
C LYS A 136 -18.37 5.23 7.07
N TYR A 137 -18.05 6.00 8.09
CA TYR A 137 -17.13 7.13 8.00
C TYR A 137 -16.03 6.97 9.04
N HIS A 138 -14.80 7.22 8.63
CA HIS A 138 -13.65 7.27 9.52
C HIS A 138 -12.75 8.45 9.16
N ASN A 139 -12.35 9.24 10.15
CA ASN A 139 -11.61 10.49 9.95
C ASN A 139 -10.35 10.33 9.07
N ALA A 140 -9.65 9.20 9.17
CA ALA A 140 -8.45 8.94 8.37
C ALA A 140 -8.70 8.14 7.08
N GLU A 141 -9.85 7.46 6.96
CA GLU A 141 -10.17 6.54 5.84
C GLU A 141 -11.27 7.07 4.91
N GLY A 142 -11.96 8.15 5.28
CA GLY A 142 -13.08 8.71 4.52
C GLY A 142 -14.36 7.89 4.65
N ASN A 143 -15.27 8.10 3.70
CA ASN A 143 -16.50 7.32 3.54
C ASN A 143 -16.21 5.99 2.83
N TYR A 144 -16.80 4.91 3.30
CA TYR A 144 -16.69 3.59 2.70
C TYR A 144 -17.90 2.72 3.01
N LYS A 145 -18.14 1.68 2.20
CA LYS A 145 -19.10 0.63 2.53
C LYS A 145 -18.38 -0.57 3.13
N GLN A 146 -18.97 -1.20 4.14
CA GLN A 146 -18.46 -2.43 4.71
C GLN A 146 -19.53 -3.47 4.96
N CYS A 147 -19.13 -4.73 4.93
CA CYS A 147 -19.92 -5.86 5.36
C CYS A 147 -19.11 -6.65 6.40
N VAL A 148 -19.70 -6.92 7.57
CA VAL A 148 -19.02 -7.56 8.70
C VAL A 148 -19.40 -9.04 8.80
N HIS A 149 -18.40 -9.93 8.67
CA HIS A 149 -18.54 -11.37 8.97
C HIS A 149 -17.78 -11.74 10.24
N SER A 150 -18.05 -12.95 10.76
CA SER A 150 -17.50 -13.42 12.03
C SER A 150 -15.96 -13.52 12.06
N GLN A 151 -15.32 -13.75 10.91
CA GLN A 151 -13.87 -13.89 10.80
C GLN A 151 -13.19 -12.75 10.03
N TYR A 152 -13.91 -12.03 9.19
CA TYR A 152 -13.35 -11.02 8.27
C TYR A 152 -14.39 -9.97 7.88
N TYR A 153 -13.92 -8.81 7.42
CA TYR A 153 -14.76 -7.77 6.84
C TYR A 153 -14.49 -7.66 5.35
N ILE A 154 -15.54 -7.32 4.59
CA ILE A 154 -15.41 -6.85 3.21
C ILE A 154 -15.58 -5.34 3.22
N LYS A 155 -14.71 -4.61 2.52
CA LYS A 155 -14.83 -3.16 2.41
C LYS A 155 -14.64 -2.67 0.98
N LEU A 156 -15.33 -1.58 0.68
CA LEU A 156 -15.37 -0.91 -0.62
C LEU A 156 -15.12 0.58 -0.43
N TYR A 157 -14.15 1.12 -1.15
CA TYR A 157 -13.75 2.53 -1.05
C TYR A 157 -13.68 3.20 -2.41
N ASN A 158 -14.03 4.49 -2.43
CA ASN A 158 -13.65 5.41 -3.49
C ASN A 158 -12.31 6.08 -3.13
N LYS A 159 -11.21 5.51 -3.64
CA LYS A 159 -9.85 6.02 -3.36
C LYS A 159 -9.57 7.33 -4.07
N THR A 160 -10.20 7.59 -5.22
CA THR A 160 -10.14 8.90 -5.87
C THR A 160 -10.66 9.97 -4.92
N LYS A 161 -11.89 9.85 -4.42
CA LYS A 161 -12.44 10.82 -3.46
C LYS A 161 -11.62 10.93 -2.17
N HIS A 162 -11.01 9.84 -1.72
CA HIS A 162 -10.18 9.84 -0.51
C HIS A 162 -8.88 10.66 -0.66
N PHE A 163 -8.22 10.61 -1.82
CA PHE A 163 -6.86 11.16 -1.97
C PHE A 163 -6.72 12.31 -2.97
N LYS A 164 -7.66 12.51 -3.91
CA LYS A 164 -7.52 13.50 -5.00
C LYS A 164 -7.33 14.94 -4.51
N SER A 165 -7.88 15.29 -3.33
CA SER A 165 -7.67 16.62 -2.72
C SER A 165 -6.26 16.86 -2.22
N ARG A 166 -5.48 15.80 -1.96
CA ARG A 166 -4.12 15.86 -1.40
C ARG A 166 -3.05 15.51 -2.44
N PHE A 167 -3.37 14.70 -3.44
CA PHE A 167 -2.44 14.15 -4.41
C PHE A 167 -3.03 14.27 -5.83
N SER A 168 -2.31 14.96 -6.72
CA SER A 168 -2.78 15.27 -8.08
C SER A 168 -2.66 14.10 -9.06
N ASP A 169 -1.80 13.14 -8.76
CA ASP A 169 -1.50 11.94 -9.56
C ASP A 169 -2.44 10.76 -9.26
N VAL A 170 -3.43 10.94 -8.38
CA VAL A 170 -4.43 9.91 -8.09
C VAL A 170 -5.29 9.70 -9.34
N PRO A 171 -5.42 8.46 -9.85
CA PRO A 171 -6.30 8.16 -10.96
C PRO A 171 -7.75 8.55 -10.68
N ASP A 172 -8.46 8.93 -11.74
CA ASP A 172 -9.92 9.03 -11.68
C ASP A 172 -10.52 7.63 -11.61
N ASN A 173 -11.67 7.51 -10.94
CA ASN A 173 -12.39 6.24 -10.76
C ASN A 173 -11.57 5.08 -10.17
N LEU A 174 -10.70 5.39 -9.21
CA LEU A 174 -9.95 4.41 -8.44
C LEU A 174 -10.83 3.84 -7.32
N MET A 175 -11.29 2.61 -7.52
CA MET A 175 -11.99 1.81 -6.52
C MET A 175 -10.99 0.96 -5.74
N ARG A 176 -11.25 0.74 -4.45
CA ARG A 176 -10.59 -0.32 -3.69
C ARG A 176 -11.58 -1.35 -3.18
N PHE A 177 -11.24 -2.62 -3.34
CA PHE A 177 -11.87 -3.76 -2.68
C PHE A 177 -10.90 -4.37 -1.65
N GLU A 178 -11.36 -4.57 -0.41
CA GLU A 178 -10.55 -5.12 0.69
C GLU A 178 -11.22 -6.29 1.40
N ILE A 179 -10.41 -7.24 1.86
CA ILE A 179 -10.74 -8.24 2.86
C ILE A 179 -9.88 -7.99 4.10
N LYS A 180 -10.52 -7.70 5.24
CA LYS A 180 -9.85 -7.54 6.55
C LYS A 180 -10.11 -8.74 7.43
N TYR A 181 -9.15 -9.66 7.55
CA TYR A 181 -9.21 -10.80 8.46
C TYR A 181 -8.99 -10.35 9.91
N ARG A 182 -9.98 -10.57 10.79
CA ARG A 182 -9.91 -10.28 12.24
C ARG A 182 -9.66 -11.54 13.08
N LYS A 183 -9.92 -12.72 12.51
CA LYS A 183 -9.57 -14.01 13.10
C LYS A 183 -8.63 -14.74 12.14
N MET A 184 -7.63 -15.40 12.71
CA MET A 184 -6.59 -16.07 11.93
C MET A 184 -6.97 -17.46 11.44
N GLU A 185 -8.12 -18.02 11.84
CA GLU A 185 -8.52 -19.39 11.51
C GLU A 185 -8.54 -19.67 10.00
N LYS A 186 -9.17 -18.80 9.19
CA LYS A 186 -9.13 -18.90 7.72
C LYS A 186 -7.71 -18.87 7.14
N LEU A 187 -6.85 -17.99 7.67
CA LEU A 187 -5.47 -17.81 7.19
C LEU A 187 -4.55 -18.96 7.64
N ASN A 188 -4.70 -19.45 8.86
CA ASN A 188 -3.97 -20.58 9.40
C ASN A 188 -4.22 -21.87 8.58
N ARG A 189 -5.46 -22.06 8.07
CA ARG A 189 -5.80 -23.20 7.20
C ARG A 189 -5.00 -23.23 5.89
N ILE A 190 -4.54 -22.07 5.42
CA ILE A 190 -3.68 -21.94 4.24
C ILE A 190 -2.20 -21.71 4.60
N GLY A 191 -1.82 -22.01 5.85
CA GLY A 191 -0.41 -21.98 6.28
C GLY A 191 0.11 -20.61 6.71
N ILE A 192 -0.74 -19.60 6.89
CA ILE A 192 -0.31 -18.24 7.24
C ILE A 192 -0.46 -18.00 8.74
N TYR A 193 0.66 -17.93 9.47
CA TYR A 193 0.69 -17.70 10.92
C TYR A 193 1.49 -16.46 11.31
N SER A 194 2.51 -16.14 10.53
CA SER A 194 3.48 -15.07 10.76
C SER A 194 3.66 -14.20 9.53
N LEU A 195 4.35 -13.06 9.69
CA LEU A 195 4.68 -12.18 8.57
C LEU A 195 5.62 -12.86 7.56
N ASN A 196 6.49 -13.77 8.01
CA ASN A 196 7.40 -14.53 7.15
C ASN A 196 6.68 -15.54 6.24
N ASP A 197 5.49 -15.98 6.63
CA ASP A 197 4.72 -16.93 5.83
C ASP A 197 4.13 -16.28 4.57
N LEU A 198 4.02 -14.94 4.52
CA LEU A 198 3.50 -14.19 3.37
C LEU A 198 4.50 -14.14 2.19
N LYS A 199 4.78 -15.30 1.60
CA LYS A 199 5.66 -15.49 0.44
C LYS A 199 4.90 -15.32 -0.88
N ARG A 200 5.65 -15.12 -1.97
CA ARG A 200 5.09 -14.90 -3.32
C ARG A 200 4.04 -15.94 -3.72
N GLU A 201 4.29 -17.21 -3.44
CA GLU A 201 3.40 -18.33 -3.78
C GLU A 201 1.99 -18.18 -3.16
N LEU A 202 1.87 -17.61 -1.96
CA LEU A 202 0.59 -17.44 -1.27
C LEU A 202 -0.23 -16.26 -1.80
N PHE A 203 0.37 -15.37 -2.59
CA PHE A 203 -0.36 -14.24 -3.14
C PHE A 203 -1.38 -14.71 -4.21
N LEU A 204 -1.18 -15.88 -4.82
CA LEU A 204 -2.20 -16.52 -5.66
C LEU A 204 -3.45 -16.89 -4.85
N ASN A 205 -3.30 -17.37 -3.62
CA ASN A 205 -4.43 -17.66 -2.73
C ASN A 205 -5.21 -16.37 -2.37
N PHE A 206 -4.51 -15.23 -2.30
CA PHE A 206 -5.17 -13.93 -2.10
C PHE A 206 -5.92 -13.47 -3.34
N LYS A 207 -5.42 -13.75 -4.55
CA LYS A 207 -6.16 -13.53 -5.80
C LYS A 207 -7.48 -14.28 -5.78
N GLU A 208 -7.44 -15.57 -5.51
CA GLU A 208 -8.63 -16.42 -5.43
C GLU A 208 -9.61 -15.92 -4.37
N SER A 209 -9.09 -15.54 -3.20
CA SER A 209 -9.92 -15.01 -2.11
C SER A 209 -10.61 -13.70 -2.49
N LEU A 210 -9.89 -12.76 -3.11
CA LEU A 210 -10.46 -11.47 -3.52
C LEU A 210 -11.51 -11.65 -4.62
N LEU A 211 -11.23 -12.45 -5.66
CA LEU A 211 -12.20 -12.72 -6.72
C LEU A 211 -13.45 -13.44 -6.16
N LEU A 212 -13.25 -14.46 -5.33
CA LEU A 212 -14.36 -15.20 -4.73
C LEU A 212 -15.26 -14.31 -3.86
N GLU A 213 -14.68 -13.47 -2.99
CA GLU A 213 -15.51 -12.61 -2.13
C GLU A 213 -16.14 -11.46 -2.93
N TRP A 214 -15.53 -10.99 -4.03
CA TRP A 214 -16.17 -10.05 -4.96
C TRP A 214 -17.37 -10.67 -5.69
N ASP A 215 -17.22 -11.90 -6.22
CA ASP A 215 -18.32 -12.62 -6.88
C ASP A 215 -19.46 -12.98 -5.92
N ASN A 216 -19.18 -13.02 -4.61
CA ASN A 216 -20.19 -13.23 -3.57
C ASN A 216 -21.00 -11.97 -3.24
N VAL A 217 -20.60 -10.80 -3.73
CA VAL A 217 -21.40 -9.58 -3.65
C VAL A 217 -22.66 -9.76 -4.50
N LEU A 218 -23.81 -9.47 -3.90
CA LEU A 218 -25.05 -9.28 -4.64
C LEU A 218 -25.05 -7.84 -5.14
N PHE A 219 -24.85 -7.71 -6.44
CA PHE A 219 -24.73 -6.45 -7.15
C PHE A 219 -25.93 -6.26 -8.07
N TYR A 220 -26.58 -5.10 -7.99
CA TYR A 220 -27.55 -4.67 -8.99
C TYR A 220 -26.82 -3.86 -10.06
N ASP A 221 -26.97 -4.23 -11.32
CA ASP A 221 -26.22 -3.55 -12.39
C ASP A 221 -26.95 -2.28 -12.82
N PHE A 222 -26.44 -1.12 -12.45
CA PHE A 222 -26.99 0.19 -12.79
C PHE A 222 -26.95 0.49 -14.30
N THR A 223 -26.25 -0.31 -15.11
CA THR A 223 -26.27 -0.21 -16.58
C THR A 223 -27.42 -0.99 -17.23
N THR A 224 -28.30 -1.61 -16.42
CA THR A 224 -29.42 -2.42 -16.89
C THR A 224 -30.41 -1.59 -17.72
N GLN A 225 -30.56 -1.94 -19.00
CA GLN A 225 -31.45 -1.28 -19.96
C GLN A 225 -32.78 -2.03 -20.09
N ILE A 226 -33.82 -1.57 -19.39
CA ILE A 226 -35.10 -2.29 -19.26
C ILE A 226 -36.34 -1.46 -19.66
N ASP A 227 -36.14 -0.24 -20.17
CA ASP A 227 -37.24 0.66 -20.55
C ASP A 227 -38.12 0.12 -21.69
N HIS A 228 -37.54 -0.71 -22.56
CA HIS A 228 -38.25 -1.36 -23.67
C HIS A 228 -39.09 -2.56 -23.24
N LEU A 229 -38.95 -3.03 -22.00
CA LEU A 229 -39.68 -4.19 -21.49
C LEU A 229 -41.10 -3.82 -21.06
N LYS A 230 -41.98 -4.83 -21.00
CA LYS A 230 -43.32 -4.66 -20.44
C LYS A 230 -43.21 -4.24 -18.97
N GLU A 231 -44.11 -3.38 -18.52
CA GLU A 231 -44.11 -2.82 -17.17
C GLU A 231 -43.95 -3.88 -16.06
N ARG A 232 -44.65 -5.01 -16.17
CA ARG A 232 -44.54 -6.13 -15.22
C ARG A 232 -43.12 -6.71 -15.11
N GLU A 233 -42.40 -6.79 -16.24
CA GLU A 233 -41.03 -7.31 -16.28
C GLU A 233 -40.05 -6.27 -15.75
N ARG A 234 -40.23 -5.00 -16.15
CA ARG A 234 -39.44 -3.86 -15.65
C ARG A 234 -39.51 -3.74 -14.12
N LEU A 235 -40.72 -3.66 -13.56
CA LEU A 235 -40.94 -3.63 -12.11
C LEU A 235 -40.36 -4.86 -11.39
N LYS A 236 -40.31 -6.01 -12.07
CA LYS A 236 -39.70 -7.21 -11.50
C LYS A 236 -38.19 -7.05 -11.34
N ILE A 237 -37.52 -6.41 -12.29
CA ILE A 237 -36.07 -6.21 -12.28
C ILE A 237 -35.70 -5.07 -11.33
N GLU A 238 -36.39 -3.92 -11.42
CA GLU A 238 -36.16 -2.74 -10.56
C GLU A 238 -36.23 -3.08 -9.07
N ARG A 239 -37.14 -4.00 -8.67
CA ARG A 239 -37.25 -4.41 -7.26
C ARG A 239 -35.95 -4.99 -6.69
N TYR A 240 -35.08 -5.54 -7.54
CA TYR A 240 -33.84 -6.19 -7.10
C TYR A 240 -32.78 -5.19 -6.64
N ASP A 241 -32.96 -3.90 -6.88
CA ASP A 241 -32.10 -2.86 -6.29
C ASP A 241 -32.47 -2.57 -4.81
N SER A 242 -33.65 -3.00 -4.37
CA SER A 242 -34.14 -2.73 -3.01
C SER A 242 -33.54 -3.67 -1.98
N LEU A 243 -32.81 -3.12 -0.99
CA LEU A 243 -32.36 -3.87 0.18
C LEU A 243 -33.54 -4.52 0.94
N ASN A 244 -34.64 -3.78 1.14
CA ASN A 244 -35.83 -4.29 1.83
C ASN A 244 -36.42 -5.54 1.16
N PHE A 245 -36.39 -5.59 -0.17
CA PHE A 245 -36.83 -6.76 -0.92
C PHE A 245 -35.94 -7.97 -0.58
N TRP A 246 -34.62 -7.81 -0.59
CA TRP A 246 -33.71 -8.90 -0.25
C TRP A 246 -33.81 -9.33 1.22
N ASP A 247 -33.98 -8.39 2.15
CA ASP A 247 -34.17 -8.70 3.56
C ASP A 247 -35.42 -9.56 3.78
N SER A 248 -36.52 -9.26 3.07
CA SER A 248 -37.73 -10.09 3.11
C SER A 248 -37.48 -11.52 2.60
N LEU A 249 -36.64 -11.69 1.57
CA LEU A 249 -36.27 -13.01 1.05
C LEU A 249 -35.34 -13.78 1.99
N ILE A 250 -34.46 -13.08 2.70
CA ILE A 250 -33.53 -13.68 3.68
C ILE A 250 -34.31 -14.22 4.89
N GLN A 251 -35.36 -13.51 5.32
CA GLN A 251 -36.26 -13.96 6.40
C GLN A 251 -37.17 -15.13 5.98
N GLY A 252 -37.40 -15.28 4.67
CA GLY A 252 -38.16 -16.38 4.08
C GLY A 252 -37.33 -17.66 3.85
N THR A 253 -37.67 -18.40 2.81
CA THR A 253 -36.97 -19.66 2.47
C THR A 253 -35.70 -19.42 1.66
N ASN A 254 -34.69 -20.26 1.89
CA ASN A 254 -33.42 -20.18 1.18
C ASN A 254 -33.56 -20.45 -0.32
N GLU A 255 -34.51 -21.30 -0.71
CA GLU A 255 -34.86 -21.62 -2.10
C GLU A 255 -35.37 -20.38 -2.82
N ASN A 256 -36.21 -19.58 -2.16
CA ASN A 256 -36.76 -18.36 -2.73
C ASN A 256 -35.65 -17.31 -2.95
N TYR A 257 -34.78 -17.11 -1.96
CA TYR A 257 -33.60 -16.25 -2.11
C TYR A 257 -32.72 -16.68 -3.30
N LYS A 258 -32.41 -17.98 -3.40
CA LYS A 258 -31.59 -18.54 -4.51
C LYS A 258 -32.27 -18.32 -5.86
N TYR A 259 -33.57 -18.56 -5.95
CA TYR A 259 -34.35 -18.34 -7.16
C TYR A 259 -34.25 -16.89 -7.61
N HIS A 260 -34.55 -15.93 -6.73
CA HIS A 260 -34.49 -14.50 -7.07
C HIS A 260 -33.07 -14.02 -7.38
N LYS A 261 -32.04 -14.49 -6.67
CA LYS A 261 -30.64 -14.22 -7.01
C LYS A 261 -30.30 -14.72 -8.43
N GLY A 262 -30.77 -15.91 -8.80
CA GLY A 262 -30.61 -16.44 -10.15
C GLY A 262 -31.37 -15.65 -11.22
N GLN A 263 -32.56 -15.13 -10.91
CA GLN A 263 -33.33 -14.28 -11.81
C GLN A 263 -32.66 -12.92 -12.03
N LEU A 264 -32.09 -12.31 -10.98
CA LEU A 264 -31.29 -11.09 -11.11
C LEU A 264 -30.11 -11.34 -12.04
N LYS A 265 -29.33 -12.40 -11.81
CA LYS A 265 -28.17 -12.74 -12.68
C LYS A 265 -28.57 -12.88 -14.15
N LYS A 266 -29.67 -13.60 -14.44
CA LYS A 266 -30.20 -13.72 -15.82
C LYS A 266 -30.61 -12.39 -16.44
N SER A 267 -31.07 -11.44 -15.62
CA SER A 267 -31.48 -10.12 -16.09
C SER A 267 -30.26 -9.27 -16.42
N ILE A 268 -29.23 -9.30 -15.56
CA ILE A 268 -27.92 -8.66 -15.79
C ILE A 268 -27.30 -9.20 -17.08
N ASP A 269 -27.18 -10.53 -17.21
CA ASP A 269 -26.55 -11.16 -18.38
C ASP A 269 -27.25 -10.81 -19.72
N LYS A 270 -28.55 -10.44 -19.69
CA LYS A 270 -29.35 -10.14 -20.88
C LYS A 270 -29.44 -8.65 -21.19
N TYR A 271 -29.47 -7.79 -20.17
CA TYR A 271 -29.88 -6.40 -20.32
C TYR A 271 -28.86 -5.38 -19.80
N SER A 272 -27.69 -5.79 -19.30
CA SER A 272 -26.67 -4.87 -18.77
C SER A 272 -25.28 -5.11 -19.37
N ASN A 273 -24.33 -4.24 -19.00
CA ASN A 273 -22.93 -4.38 -19.38
C ASN A 273 -22.15 -5.37 -18.50
N ASN A 274 -22.82 -6.01 -17.53
CA ASN A 274 -22.25 -6.96 -16.58
C ASN A 274 -21.06 -6.36 -15.78
N VAL A 275 -21.30 -5.20 -15.17
CA VAL A 275 -20.27 -4.39 -14.46
C VAL A 275 -19.53 -5.22 -13.41
N GLN A 276 -20.23 -6.09 -12.66
CA GLN A 276 -19.59 -6.94 -11.66
C GLN A 276 -18.52 -7.87 -12.28
N SER A 277 -18.81 -8.46 -13.44
CA SER A 277 -17.89 -9.34 -14.15
C SER A 277 -16.69 -8.58 -14.72
N GLU A 278 -16.91 -7.36 -15.22
CA GLU A 278 -15.83 -6.49 -15.69
C GLU A 278 -14.90 -6.09 -14.54
N VAL A 279 -15.45 -5.66 -13.40
CA VAL A 279 -14.67 -5.35 -12.19
C VAL A 279 -13.92 -6.58 -11.68
N SER A 280 -14.53 -7.77 -11.73
CA SER A 280 -13.86 -9.03 -11.36
C SER A 280 -12.63 -9.28 -12.26
N SER A 281 -12.75 -9.02 -13.57
CA SER A 281 -11.65 -9.12 -14.52
C SER A 281 -10.54 -8.10 -14.23
N LEU A 282 -10.90 -6.84 -13.94
CA LEU A 282 -9.95 -5.79 -13.56
C LEU A 282 -9.20 -6.12 -12.26
N ILE A 283 -9.88 -6.66 -11.27
CA ILE A 283 -9.28 -7.18 -10.03
C ILE A 283 -8.27 -8.27 -10.37
N GLY A 284 -8.66 -9.24 -11.20
CA GLY A 284 -7.80 -10.35 -11.62
C GLY A 284 -6.52 -9.85 -12.30
N TYR A 285 -6.66 -8.99 -13.32
CA TYR A 285 -5.53 -8.43 -14.06
C TYR A 285 -4.60 -7.60 -13.18
N LYS A 286 -5.16 -6.75 -12.31
CA LYS A 286 -4.35 -5.93 -11.41
C LYS A 286 -3.59 -6.79 -10.42
N ILE A 287 -4.20 -7.85 -9.87
CA ILE A 287 -3.49 -8.75 -8.97
C ILE A 287 -2.38 -9.48 -9.72
N ASP A 288 -2.61 -9.95 -10.95
CA ASP A 288 -1.54 -10.57 -11.75
C ASP A 288 -0.38 -9.60 -12.00
N GLU A 289 -0.67 -8.32 -12.25
CA GLU A 289 0.36 -7.28 -12.36
C GLU A 289 1.16 -7.11 -11.07
N LEU A 290 0.49 -7.08 -9.90
CA LEU A 290 1.14 -6.92 -8.59
C LEU A 290 1.94 -8.15 -8.14
N ILE A 291 1.58 -9.33 -8.66
CA ILE A 291 2.23 -10.62 -8.34
C ILE A 291 3.36 -10.94 -9.30
N LYS A 292 3.27 -10.50 -10.57
CA LYS A 292 4.29 -10.72 -11.58
C LYS A 292 5.64 -10.44 -10.96
N GLU A 293 6.54 -11.42 -11.09
CA GLU A 293 7.94 -11.13 -10.90
C GLU A 293 8.22 -10.00 -11.88
N THR A 294 8.55 -8.83 -11.34
CA THR A 294 9.39 -7.96 -12.12
C THR A 294 10.65 -8.78 -12.30
N THR A 295 10.77 -9.45 -13.45
CA THR A 295 12.08 -9.58 -14.03
C THR A 295 12.58 -8.14 -13.99
N LEU A 296 13.53 -7.87 -13.11
CA LEU A 296 14.64 -7.06 -13.56
C LEU A 296 14.96 -7.67 -14.91
N ASN A 297 14.50 -7.02 -15.98
CA ASN A 297 15.16 -7.16 -17.25
C ASN A 297 16.57 -6.68 -16.97
N ASP A 298 17.39 -7.59 -16.45
CA ASP A 298 18.77 -7.79 -16.86
C ASP A 298 18.73 -8.02 -18.38
N HIS A 299 18.31 -7.00 -19.13
CA HIS A 299 18.89 -6.74 -20.43
C HIS A 299 20.32 -6.29 -20.16
N LEU A 300 21.17 -7.24 -19.72
CA LEU A 300 22.63 -7.25 -19.66
C LEU A 300 23.12 -8.48 -18.83
N TYR A 301 22.63 -9.68 -19.13
CA TYR A 301 23.34 -10.91 -18.79
C TYR A 301 23.49 -11.80 -20.03
N ILE A 302 24.26 -11.30 -21.00
CA ILE A 302 25.08 -12.13 -21.86
C ILE A 302 26.49 -11.54 -21.82
N GLU A 303 27.38 -12.31 -21.21
CA GLU A 303 28.85 -12.22 -21.21
C GLU A 303 29.52 -10.86 -20.94
N SER A 304 29.93 -10.64 -19.68
CA SER A 304 31.36 -10.50 -19.36
C SER A 304 31.58 -10.39 -17.86
N ASN A 305 32.51 -11.18 -17.35
CA ASN A 305 33.03 -11.07 -15.99
C ASN A 305 33.56 -9.66 -15.72
N LYS A 306 32.82 -8.88 -14.95
CA LYS A 306 33.38 -7.88 -14.02
C LYS A 306 32.32 -7.56 -12.95
N VAL A 307 32.64 -7.93 -11.72
CA VAL A 307 31.86 -7.59 -10.52
C VAL A 307 31.70 -6.07 -10.45
N VAL A 308 30.52 -5.55 -10.82
CA VAL A 308 30.18 -4.14 -10.61
C VAL A 308 29.59 -4.01 -9.22
N SER A 309 30.41 -3.50 -8.30
CA SER A 309 30.02 -3.23 -6.93
C SER A 309 28.81 -2.28 -6.86
N LEU A 310 27.68 -2.79 -6.34
CA LEU A 310 26.45 -2.03 -6.06
C LEU A 310 26.58 -1.04 -4.88
N THR A 311 27.77 -0.87 -4.30
CA THR A 311 27.95 -0.09 -3.06
C THR A 311 28.20 1.40 -3.29
N LYS A 312 28.48 1.84 -4.53
CA LYS A 312 28.91 3.22 -4.79
C LYS A 312 27.73 4.16 -5.08
N LYS A 313 27.41 5.03 -4.12
CA LYS A 313 26.32 6.02 -4.20
C LYS A 313 26.82 7.46 -4.09
N CYS A 314 26.11 8.38 -4.73
CA CYS A 314 26.33 9.81 -4.61
C CYS A 314 25.99 10.27 -3.19
N ILE A 315 26.91 10.98 -2.54
CA ILE A 315 26.73 11.45 -1.15
C ILE A 315 25.52 12.41 -1.02
N ILE A 316 25.16 13.13 -2.09
CA ILE A 316 24.09 14.13 -2.06
C ILE A 316 22.75 13.59 -2.53
N THR A 317 22.73 12.89 -3.66
CA THR A 317 21.47 12.43 -4.29
C THR A 317 21.12 10.98 -3.92
N ASN A 318 22.04 10.26 -3.26
CA ASN A 318 21.93 8.85 -2.89
C ASN A 318 21.66 7.88 -4.07
N VAL A 319 21.85 8.34 -5.31
CA VAL A 319 21.74 7.50 -6.51
C VAL A 319 23.03 6.73 -6.75
N ASN A 320 22.94 5.60 -7.42
CA ASN A 320 24.11 4.81 -7.79
C ASN A 320 25.05 5.64 -8.71
N ILE A 321 26.35 5.62 -8.45
CA ILE A 321 27.35 6.29 -9.30
C ILE A 321 28.50 5.34 -9.69
N SER A 322 28.24 4.03 -9.67
CA SER A 322 29.18 2.97 -10.06
C SER A 322 29.60 3.07 -11.52
N MET A 323 28.77 3.65 -12.39
CA MET A 323 29.11 3.92 -13.79
C MET A 323 30.13 5.07 -13.98
N GLN A 324 30.47 5.81 -12.92
CA GLN A 324 31.46 6.90 -12.97
C GLN A 324 32.82 6.44 -12.41
N ARG A 325 33.89 7.17 -12.74
CA ARG A 325 35.26 6.93 -12.23
C ARG A 325 35.29 6.66 -10.73
N ASP A 326 36.06 5.68 -10.26
CA ASP A 326 36.08 5.19 -8.86
C ASP A 326 36.19 6.27 -7.79
N ALA A 327 37.00 7.31 -8.01
CA ALA A 327 37.14 8.45 -7.11
C ALA A 327 35.92 9.40 -7.05
N SER A 328 34.88 9.17 -7.86
CA SER A 328 33.69 10.03 -7.90
C SER A 328 32.83 9.81 -6.67
N LEU A 329 32.66 10.86 -5.87
CA LEU A 329 31.80 10.89 -4.68
C LEU A 329 30.41 11.49 -4.95
N LEU A 330 30.29 12.26 -6.05
CA LEU A 330 29.10 12.99 -6.43
C LEU A 330 28.62 12.58 -7.82
N LEU A 331 27.34 12.77 -8.08
CA LEU A 331 26.76 12.61 -9.41
C LEU A 331 27.29 13.71 -10.35
N SER A 332 27.97 13.28 -11.40
CA SER A 332 28.61 14.12 -12.41
C SER A 332 27.79 14.17 -13.70
N HIS A 333 28.24 14.95 -14.68
CA HIS A 333 27.64 15.03 -16.01
C HIS A 333 27.53 13.65 -16.69
N SER A 334 28.53 12.78 -16.51
CA SER A 334 28.54 11.44 -17.09
C SER A 334 27.45 10.56 -16.48
N GLY A 335 27.25 10.62 -15.15
CA GLY A 335 26.17 9.89 -14.48
C GLY A 335 24.79 10.44 -14.83
N LEU A 336 24.66 11.76 -15.00
CA LEU A 336 23.40 12.38 -15.45
C LEU A 336 23.04 11.97 -16.88
N ARG A 337 24.03 11.91 -17.80
CA ARG A 337 23.81 11.40 -19.17
C ARG A 337 23.41 9.94 -19.16
N TYR A 338 24.09 9.12 -18.35
CA TYR A 338 23.73 7.71 -18.17
C TYR A 338 22.27 7.57 -17.75
N TYR A 339 21.82 8.32 -16.74
CA TYR A 339 20.44 8.26 -16.30
C TYR A 339 19.45 8.83 -17.30
N PHE A 340 19.79 9.89 -18.02
CA PHE A 340 18.95 10.40 -19.09
C PHE A 340 18.67 9.32 -20.16
N GLU A 341 19.67 8.52 -20.51
CA GLU A 341 19.56 7.47 -21.54
C GLU A 341 18.95 6.17 -21.01
N LYS A 342 19.21 5.80 -19.75
CA LYS A 342 18.87 4.48 -19.19
C LYS A 342 17.71 4.48 -18.20
N ASP A 343 17.43 5.61 -17.56
CA ASP A 343 16.35 5.75 -16.57
C ASP A 343 15.83 7.19 -16.53
N ILE A 344 15.00 7.52 -17.52
CA ILE A 344 14.46 8.86 -17.72
C ILE A 344 13.66 9.37 -16.51
N ASN A 345 13.02 8.46 -15.77
CA ASN A 345 12.22 8.79 -14.59
C ASN A 345 13.13 9.24 -13.43
N LEU A 346 14.22 8.50 -13.18
CA LEU A 346 15.23 8.89 -12.21
C LEU A 346 15.91 10.20 -12.60
N TYR A 347 16.24 10.38 -13.88
CA TYR A 347 16.77 11.63 -14.39
C TYR A 347 15.82 12.81 -14.14
N ASN A 348 14.54 12.66 -14.46
CA ASN A 348 13.53 13.71 -14.26
C ASN A 348 13.37 14.07 -12.78
N ARG A 349 13.42 13.09 -11.88
CA ARG A 349 13.43 13.34 -10.43
C ARG A 349 14.62 14.19 -9.99
N ILE A 350 15.83 13.84 -10.45
CA ILE A 350 17.06 14.60 -10.15
C ILE A 350 16.98 15.99 -10.77
N LYS A 351 16.48 16.11 -12.00
CA LYS A 351 16.27 17.39 -12.67
C LYS A 351 15.34 18.31 -11.88
N ASN A 352 14.21 17.80 -11.41
CA ASN A 352 13.24 18.60 -10.64
C ASN A 352 13.80 19.11 -9.31
N GLU A 353 14.71 18.36 -8.67
CA GLU A 353 15.31 18.75 -7.40
C GLU A 353 16.53 19.68 -7.56
N TYR A 354 17.30 19.52 -8.64
CA TYR A 354 18.62 20.16 -8.78
C TYR A 354 18.77 21.11 -9.97
N LEU A 355 17.78 21.24 -10.86
CA LEU A 355 17.80 22.24 -11.94
C LEU A 355 17.04 23.50 -11.51
N SER A 356 17.71 24.65 -11.55
CA SER A 356 17.05 25.93 -11.29
C SER A 356 16.12 26.32 -12.45
N TYR A 357 15.00 26.99 -12.13
CA TYR A 357 14.00 27.45 -13.08
C TYR A 357 14.58 28.24 -14.27
N LYS A 358 15.64 29.02 -14.02
CA LYS A 358 16.36 29.81 -15.04
C LYS A 358 16.88 28.96 -16.22
N TRP A 359 17.16 27.68 -15.99
CA TRP A 359 17.80 26.80 -16.97
C TRP A 359 16.84 25.79 -17.61
N ILE A 360 15.55 25.81 -17.27
CA ILE A 360 14.55 24.85 -17.78
C ILE A 360 14.45 24.86 -19.31
N ASN A 361 14.54 26.04 -19.93
CA ASN A 361 14.43 26.23 -21.38
C ASN A 361 15.78 26.16 -22.10
N SER A 362 16.87 25.86 -21.39
CA SER A 362 18.20 25.77 -22.00
C SER A 362 18.41 24.42 -22.70
N PRO A 363 19.36 24.31 -23.65
CA PRO A 363 19.70 23.04 -24.27
C PRO A 363 20.12 21.97 -23.26
N MET A 364 19.89 20.69 -23.58
CA MET A 364 20.05 19.57 -22.64
C MET A 364 21.45 19.47 -22.01
N ASN A 365 22.50 19.70 -22.81
CA ASN A 365 23.88 19.73 -22.34
C ASN A 365 24.11 20.83 -21.28
N VAL A 366 23.43 21.98 -21.42
CA VAL A 366 23.45 23.08 -20.44
C VAL A 366 22.69 22.65 -19.18
N GLN A 367 21.49 22.06 -19.31
CA GLN A 367 20.72 21.58 -18.15
C GLN A 367 21.51 20.57 -17.31
N ILE A 368 22.11 19.56 -17.95
CA ILE A 368 22.96 18.56 -17.29
C ILE A 368 24.14 19.23 -16.57
N ARG A 369 24.72 20.26 -17.18
CA ARG A 369 25.83 20.99 -16.58
C ARG A 369 25.45 21.73 -15.32
N GLU A 370 24.32 22.40 -15.33
CA GLU A 370 23.82 23.17 -14.19
C GLU A 370 23.33 22.25 -13.06
N ILE A 371 22.71 21.11 -13.38
CA ILE A 371 22.35 20.08 -12.37
C ILE A 371 23.61 19.58 -11.64
N ALA A 372 24.65 19.17 -12.38
CA ALA A 372 25.89 18.70 -11.78
C ALA A 372 26.63 19.82 -10.99
N HIS A 373 26.47 21.08 -11.40
CA HIS A 373 27.00 22.22 -10.65
C HIS A 373 26.26 22.42 -9.33
N ASN A 374 24.93 22.37 -9.34
CA ASN A 374 24.11 22.54 -8.14
C ASN A 374 24.32 21.41 -7.12
N ILE A 375 24.51 20.17 -7.58
CA ILE A 375 24.87 19.04 -6.72
C ILE A 375 26.23 19.29 -6.01
N ARG A 376 27.23 19.81 -6.73
CA ARG A 376 28.54 20.18 -6.16
C ARG A 376 28.46 21.35 -5.17
N ASN A 377 27.63 22.35 -5.47
CA ASN A 377 27.39 23.47 -4.57
C ASN A 377 26.70 23.01 -3.27
N LYS A 378 25.69 22.13 -3.37
CA LYS A 378 25.03 21.54 -2.20
C LYS A 378 26.03 20.75 -1.34
N ALA A 379 26.92 19.96 -1.95
CA ALA A 379 27.98 19.26 -1.21
C ALA A 379 28.94 20.23 -0.48
N SER A 380 29.38 21.28 -1.15
CA SER A 380 30.29 22.28 -0.58
C SER A 380 29.63 23.03 0.58
N ASN A 381 28.36 23.45 0.40
CA ASN A 381 27.60 24.13 1.44
C ASN A 381 27.34 23.24 2.65
N THR A 382 27.04 21.95 2.46
CA THR A 382 26.91 20.98 3.56
C THR A 382 28.22 20.82 4.33
N ARG A 383 29.35 20.75 3.63
CA ARG A 383 30.68 20.65 4.27
C ARG A 383 31.02 21.90 5.10
N VAL A 384 30.79 23.10 4.56
CA VAL A 384 31.02 24.37 5.26
C VAL A 384 30.09 24.51 6.47
N ARG A 385 28.81 24.14 6.33
CA ARG A 385 27.86 24.13 7.44
C ARG A 385 28.36 23.21 8.56
N ASN A 386 28.76 21.99 8.25
CA ASN A 386 29.26 21.04 9.25
C ASN A 386 30.55 21.54 9.94
N SER A 387 31.45 22.23 9.22
CA SER A 387 32.65 22.83 9.86
C SER A 387 32.36 24.01 10.81
N LYS A 388 31.18 24.64 10.72
CA LYS A 388 30.78 25.74 11.61
C LYS A 388 30.07 25.29 12.89
N TYR A 389 29.47 24.09 12.90
CA TYR A 389 28.69 23.58 14.04
C TYR A 389 29.46 22.59 14.93
N TYR A 390 30.60 22.05 14.46
CA TYR A 390 31.38 21.05 15.19
C TYR A 390 32.82 21.53 15.41
N ILE A 391 33.23 21.66 16.69
CA ILE A 391 34.60 21.98 17.11
C ILE A 391 35.50 20.76 16.80
N PRO A 392 36.79 20.92 16.40
CA PRO A 392 37.66 19.84 15.89
C PRO A 392 37.97 18.65 16.81
N GLN A 393 37.34 18.52 17.98
CA GLN A 393 37.60 17.47 18.97
C GLN A 393 36.37 16.66 19.41
N GLN A 394 35.21 16.81 18.76
CA GLN A 394 34.14 15.82 18.89
C GLN A 394 34.40 14.64 17.96
N TYR A 395 34.49 13.45 18.56
CA TYR A 395 34.75 12.15 17.94
C TYR A 395 34.11 12.01 16.55
N ASN A 396 34.96 12.01 15.53
CA ASN A 396 34.59 11.84 14.14
C ASN A 396 34.60 10.34 13.81
N ILE A 397 33.43 9.74 13.67
CA ILE A 397 33.22 8.33 13.23
C ILE A 397 33.81 8.07 11.83
N VAL A 398 34.26 9.10 11.12
CA VAL A 398 34.83 9.03 9.77
C VAL A 398 36.34 8.68 9.77
N ARG A 399 37.00 8.54 10.92
CA ARG A 399 38.45 8.23 10.98
C ARG A 399 38.83 6.74 11.01
N GLU A 400 37.89 5.80 11.08
CA GLU A 400 38.20 4.36 11.04
C GLU A 400 37.98 3.68 9.67
N LEU A 401 37.51 4.40 8.66
CA LEU A 401 37.48 3.89 7.27
C LEU A 401 38.71 4.38 6.50
N GLY A 402 39.89 3.92 6.92
CA GLY A 402 41.20 4.30 6.38
C GLY A 402 41.20 4.66 4.89
N VAL A 403 41.34 5.96 4.63
CA VAL A 403 41.89 6.56 3.42
C VAL A 403 43.12 7.35 3.84
#